data_AF-A0A661X8G4-F1
#
_entry.id   AF-A0A661X8G4-F1
#
_cell.length_a   1.000
_cell.length_b   1.000
_cell.length_c   1.000
_cell.angle_alpha   90.00
_cell.angle_beta   90.00
_cell.angle_gamma   90.00
#
_symmetry.space_group_name_H-M   'P 1'
#
loop_
_entity.id
_entity.type
_entity.pdbx_description
1 polymer ?
#
loop_
_entity_poly.entity_id
_entity_poly.type
_entity_poly.pdbx_seq_one_letter_code
_entity_poly.pdbx_strand_id
1 'polypeptide(L)'
;MIEKIKLFLNENKNKILNLRGFDLYLRILFIFLFFLSLYGIYKGFLRALIYLKNVPIFGEYLTFKLLSLTLFASMILLPLSGIINSFNIMFEKNEIEFLFSLPYKNISIFYIKFFESIFHTIWMLFLIFIPVIIAYA
;
A
#
# COMPACT_ATOMS: atom_id res chain seq x y z
N MET A 1 23.49 -43.87 20.56
CA MET A 1 23.61 -43.03 19.34
C MET A 1 22.25 -42.70 18.71
N ILE A 2 21.33 -43.66 18.60
CA ILE A 2 20.00 -43.49 17.98
C ILE A 2 19.07 -42.55 18.78
N GLU A 3 19.13 -42.55 20.11
CA GLU A 3 18.34 -41.62 20.95
C GLU A 3 18.73 -40.15 20.79
N LYS A 4 20.03 -39.85 20.69
CA LYS A 4 20.51 -38.47 20.46
C LYS A 4 20.01 -37.92 19.12
N ILE A 5 19.91 -38.78 18.09
CA ILE A 5 19.36 -38.41 16.79
C ILE A 5 17.86 -38.11 16.90
N LYS A 6 17.09 -38.93 17.63
CA LYS A 6 15.65 -38.67 17.87
C LYS A 6 15.41 -37.38 18.65
N LEU A 7 16.22 -37.08 19.66
CA LEU A 7 16.13 -35.83 20.43
C LEU A 7 16.41 -34.62 19.54
N PHE A 8 17.48 -34.66 18.73
CA PHE A 8 17.79 -33.59 17.76
C PHE A 8 16.68 -33.38 16.72
N LEU A 9 16.09 -34.46 16.21
CA LEU A 9 14.98 -34.38 15.27
C LEU A 9 13.71 -33.79 15.91
N ASN A 10 13.43 -34.15 17.16
CA ASN A 10 12.25 -33.66 17.86
C ASN A 10 12.39 -32.18 18.28
N GLU A 11 13.57 -31.76 18.71
CA GLU A 11 13.87 -30.34 18.98
C GLU A 11 13.74 -29.48 17.73
N ASN A 12 14.29 -29.92 16.59
CA ASN A 12 14.15 -29.18 15.33
C ASN A 12 12.70 -29.16 14.84
N LYS A 13 11.95 -30.26 14.99
CA LYS A 13 10.53 -30.31 14.62
C LYS A 13 9.71 -29.33 15.45
N ASN A 14 9.95 -29.26 16.75
CA ASN A 14 9.30 -28.30 17.66
C ASN A 14 9.69 -26.85 17.34
N LYS A 15 10.96 -26.59 17.00
CA LYS A 15 11.41 -25.26 16.56
C LYS A 15 10.72 -24.81 15.27
N ILE A 16 10.62 -25.69 14.27
CA ILE A 16 9.97 -25.40 12.97
C ILE A 16 8.45 -25.24 13.15
N LEU A 17 7.81 -26.04 14.01
CA LEU A 17 6.38 -25.91 14.33
C LEU A 17 6.08 -24.58 15.03
N ASN A 18 6.92 -24.16 15.97
CA ASN A 18 6.73 -22.91 16.71
C ASN A 18 7.01 -21.67 15.85
N LEU A 19 8.01 -21.74 14.95
CA LEU A 19 8.26 -20.71 13.93
C LEU A 19 7.05 -20.55 12.99
N ARG A 20 6.48 -21.67 12.51
CA ARG A 20 5.25 -21.64 11.70
C ARG A 20 4.06 -21.04 12.45
N GLY A 21 3.90 -21.32 13.73
CA GLY A 21 2.83 -20.74 14.55
C GLY A 21 2.97 -19.22 14.71
N PHE A 22 4.18 -18.74 14.96
CA PHE A 22 4.48 -17.31 15.07
C PHE A 22 4.28 -16.57 13.73
N ASP A 23 4.74 -17.15 12.63
CA ASP A 23 4.55 -16.57 11.29
C ASP A 23 3.06 -16.48 10.90
N LEU A 24 2.27 -17.50 11.25
CA LEU A 24 0.81 -17.49 11.03
C LEU A 24 0.12 -16.40 11.86
N TYR A 25 0.52 -16.24 13.13
CA TYR A 25 0.00 -15.19 13.99
C TYR A 25 0.27 -13.79 13.42
N LEU A 26 1.51 -13.52 13.00
CA LEU A 26 1.86 -12.25 12.37
C LEU A 26 1.04 -12.01 11.10
N ARG A 27 0.86 -13.03 10.26
CA ARG A 27 0.07 -12.91 9.03
C ARG A 27 -1.39 -12.55 9.31
N ILE A 28 -2.01 -13.19 10.31
CA ILE A 28 -3.38 -12.88 10.75
C ILE A 28 -3.46 -11.47 11.31
N LEU A 29 -2.47 -11.06 12.11
CA LEU A 29 -2.39 -9.72 12.67
C LEU A 29 -2.28 -8.63 11.58
N PHE A 30 -1.45 -8.84 10.55
CA PHE A 30 -1.36 -7.91 9.42
C PHE A 30 -2.68 -7.81 8.64
N ILE A 31 -3.34 -8.94 8.39
CA ILE A 31 -4.65 -8.96 7.73
C ILE A 31 -5.69 -8.21 8.57
N PHE A 32 -5.71 -8.46 9.88
CA PHE A 32 -6.60 -7.77 10.80
C PHE A 32 -6.36 -6.25 10.82
N LEU A 33 -5.09 -5.83 10.91
CA LEU A 33 -4.71 -4.42 10.91
C LEU A 33 -5.10 -3.73 9.59
N PHE A 34 -4.93 -4.43 8.47
CA PHE A 34 -5.33 -3.96 7.15
C PHE A 34 -6.84 -3.70 7.08
N PHE A 35 -7.66 -4.67 7.49
CA PHE A 35 -9.12 -4.49 7.54
C PHE A 35 -9.55 -3.41 8.53
N LEU A 36 -8.88 -3.31 9.68
CA LEU A 36 -9.15 -2.27 10.68
C LEU A 36 -8.87 -0.87 10.13
N SER A 37 -7.78 -0.71 9.38
CA SER A 37 -7.45 0.54 8.70
C SER A 37 -8.51 0.92 7.66
N LEU A 38 -8.96 -0.03 6.82
CA LEU A 38 -10.02 0.19 5.85
C LEU A 38 -11.34 0.60 6.50
N TYR A 39 -11.71 -0.08 7.60
CA TYR A 39 -12.90 0.25 8.36
C TYR A 39 -12.82 1.66 8.99
N GLY A 40 -11.64 2.06 9.46
CA GLY A 40 -11.39 3.41 9.96
C GLY A 40 -11.59 4.48 8.88
N ILE A 41 -11.05 4.26 7.67
CA ILE A 41 -11.23 5.14 6.52
C ILE A 41 -12.71 5.24 6.16
N TYR A 42 -13.41 4.11 6.05
CA TYR A 42 -14.85 4.07 5.77
C TYR A 42 -15.66 4.91 6.78
N LYS A 43 -15.43 4.71 8.08
CA LYS A 43 -16.10 5.49 9.13
C LYS A 43 -15.77 6.98 9.09
N GLY A 44 -14.51 7.33 8.80
CA GLY A 44 -14.08 8.72 8.65
C GLY A 44 -14.82 9.42 7.52
N PHE A 45 -14.86 8.80 6.34
CA PHE A 45 -15.59 9.32 5.19
C PHE A 45 -17.09 9.37 5.42
N LEU A 46 -17.72 8.31 5.95
CA LEU A 46 -19.14 8.33 6.30
C LEU A 46 -19.49 9.51 7.20
N ARG A 47 -18.70 9.73 8.26
CA ARG A 47 -18.93 10.83 9.19
C ARG A 47 -18.83 12.18 8.48
N ALA A 48 -17.81 12.38 7.65
CA ALA A 48 -17.64 13.60 6.88
C ALA A 48 -18.84 13.84 5.92
N LEU A 49 -19.26 12.82 5.19
CA LEU A 49 -20.37 12.87 4.23
C LEU A 49 -21.70 13.17 4.92
N ILE A 50 -21.98 12.54 6.08
CA ILE A 50 -23.19 12.80 6.86
C ILE A 50 -23.23 14.26 7.34
N TYR A 51 -22.12 14.80 7.83
CA TYR A 51 -22.06 16.22 8.21
C TYR A 51 -22.35 17.16 7.04
N LEU A 52 -21.79 16.86 5.86
CA LEU A 52 -22.00 17.64 4.65
C LEU A 52 -23.44 17.54 4.14
N LYS A 53 -24.06 16.35 4.21
CA LYS A 53 -25.44 16.10 3.77
C LYS A 53 -26.48 16.81 4.64
N ASN A 54 -26.20 16.97 5.94
CA ASN A 54 -27.09 17.67 6.87
C ASN A 54 -27.11 19.20 6.69
N VAL A 55 -26.30 19.75 5.78
CA VAL A 55 -26.33 21.19 5.45
C VAL A 55 -27.54 21.48 4.54
N PRO A 56 -28.46 22.36 4.95
CA PRO A 56 -29.62 22.68 4.15
C PRO A 56 -29.22 23.30 2.79
N ILE A 57 -29.99 22.98 1.75
CA ILE A 57 -29.95 23.53 0.37
C ILE A 57 -28.82 22.99 -0.53
N PHE A 58 -27.62 22.71 -0.02
CA PHE A 58 -26.47 22.30 -0.87
C PHE A 58 -25.81 20.97 -0.52
N GLY A 59 -26.29 20.26 0.51
CA GLY A 59 -25.58 19.11 1.08
C GLY A 59 -25.22 18.01 0.06
N GLU A 60 -26.14 17.62 -0.82
CA GLU A 60 -25.89 16.54 -1.79
C GLU A 60 -24.96 16.97 -2.93
N TYR A 61 -25.15 18.17 -3.48
CA TYR A 61 -24.29 18.69 -4.55
C TYR A 61 -22.85 18.94 -4.05
N LEU A 62 -22.71 19.48 -2.84
CA LEU A 62 -21.40 19.73 -2.24
C LEU A 62 -20.67 18.41 -1.95
N THR A 63 -21.39 17.41 -1.48
CA THR A 63 -20.85 16.06 -1.22
C THR A 63 -20.32 15.43 -2.50
N PHE A 64 -21.11 15.41 -3.57
CA PHE A 64 -20.68 14.87 -4.86
C PHE A 64 -19.47 15.62 -5.42
N LYS A 65 -19.49 16.96 -5.33
CA LYS A 65 -18.39 17.80 -5.83
C LYS A 65 -17.10 17.57 -5.05
N LEU A 66 -17.15 17.49 -3.73
CA LEU A 66 -15.98 17.18 -2.90
C LEU A 66 -15.42 15.79 -3.20
N LEU A 67 -16.29 14.79 -3.37
CA LEU A 67 -15.86 13.44 -3.71
C LEU A 67 -15.15 13.44 -5.08
N SER A 68 -15.75 14.07 -6.09
CA SER A 68 -15.16 14.20 -7.43
C SER A 68 -13.81 14.94 -7.42
N LEU A 69 -13.69 16.02 -6.65
CA LEU A 69 -12.46 16.79 -6.51
C LEU A 69 -11.36 15.98 -5.82
N THR A 70 -11.70 15.22 -4.78
CA THR A 70 -10.73 14.42 -4.03
C THR A 70 -10.21 13.26 -4.88
N LEU A 71 -11.09 12.59 -5.62
CA LEU A 71 -10.73 11.56 -6.59
C LEU A 71 -9.83 12.15 -7.69
N PHE A 72 -10.23 13.27 -8.29
CA PHE A 72 -9.46 13.91 -9.35
C PHE A 72 -8.08 14.37 -8.87
N ALA A 73 -8.01 15.04 -7.71
CA ALA A 73 -6.75 15.50 -7.14
C ALA A 73 -5.80 14.35 -6.83
N SER A 74 -6.30 13.25 -6.25
CA SER A 74 -5.49 12.08 -5.94
C SER A 74 -4.99 11.35 -7.19
N MET A 75 -5.78 11.26 -8.27
CA MET A 75 -5.32 10.70 -9.54
C MET A 75 -4.20 11.51 -10.20
N ILE A 76 -4.06 12.80 -9.89
CA ILE A 76 -2.98 13.65 -10.42
C ILE A 76 -1.79 13.66 -9.47
N LEU A 77 -2.03 13.92 -8.18
CA LEU A 77 -0.98 14.13 -7.19
C LEU A 77 -0.19 12.85 -6.89
N LEU A 78 -0.84 11.68 -6.88
CA LEU A 78 -0.16 10.42 -6.56
C LEU A 78 0.84 10.00 -7.64
N PRO A 79 0.48 9.97 -8.94
CA PRO A 79 1.48 9.75 -9.98
C PRO A 79 2.59 10.80 -9.97
N LEU A 80 2.26 12.07 -9.73
CA LEU A 80 3.26 13.14 -9.64
C LEU A 80 4.27 12.88 -8.51
N SER A 81 3.80 12.42 -7.35
CA SER A 81 4.67 12.02 -6.24
C SER A 81 5.55 10.83 -6.60
N GLY A 82 5.00 9.81 -7.27
CA GLY A 82 5.74 8.66 -7.76
C GLY A 82 6.83 9.04 -8.78
N ILE A 83 6.56 10.03 -9.64
CA ILE A 83 7.52 10.60 -10.59
C ILE A 83 8.68 11.26 -9.84
N ILE A 84 8.39 12.18 -8.91
CA ILE A 84 9.41 12.89 -8.13
C ILE A 84 10.28 11.89 -7.34
N ASN A 85 9.65 10.88 -6.74
CA ASN A 85 10.36 9.84 -6.00
C ASN A 85 11.28 9.01 -6.90
N SER A 86 10.82 8.64 -8.11
CA SER A 86 11.65 7.94 -9.08
C SER A 86 12.87 8.76 -9.48
N PHE A 87 12.74 10.08 -9.64
CA PHE A 87 13.88 10.94 -9.91
C PHE A 87 14.83 11.02 -8.72
N ASN A 88 14.32 11.22 -7.50
CA ASN A 88 15.17 11.28 -6.30
C ASN A 88 16.04 10.03 -6.13
N ILE A 89 15.44 8.85 -6.32
CA ILE A 89 16.14 7.56 -6.28
C ILE A 89 17.24 7.49 -7.35
N MET A 90 16.98 7.97 -8.56
CA MET A 90 17.97 8.00 -9.64
C MET A 90 19.09 9.01 -9.43
N PHE A 91 18.89 10.05 -8.63
CA PHE A 91 19.94 11.02 -8.28
C PHE A 91 20.71 10.62 -7.02
N GLU A 92 20.34 9.53 -6.37
CA GLU A 92 21.06 9.00 -5.23
C GLU A 92 22.34 8.27 -5.68
N LYS A 93 23.50 8.75 -5.21
CA LYS A 93 24.84 8.32 -5.66
C LYS A 93 25.03 6.79 -5.70
N ASN A 94 24.50 6.08 -4.70
CA ASN A 94 24.70 4.64 -4.58
C ASN A 94 23.96 3.83 -5.65
N GLU A 95 22.78 4.29 -6.08
CA GLU A 95 22.02 3.59 -7.13
C GLU A 95 22.63 3.83 -8.51
N ILE A 96 23.19 5.03 -8.74
CA ILE A 96 23.83 5.40 -9.99
C ILE A 96 25.05 4.51 -10.27
N GLU A 97 25.93 4.34 -9.28
CA GLU A 97 27.13 3.48 -9.42
C GLU A 97 26.77 2.03 -9.72
N PHE A 98 25.72 1.51 -9.07
CA PHE A 98 25.19 0.18 -9.36
C PHE A 98 24.63 0.09 -10.79
N LEU A 99 23.80 1.05 -11.20
CA LEU A 99 23.17 1.08 -12.52
C LEU A 99 24.18 1.15 -13.67
N PHE A 100 25.27 1.92 -13.51
CA PHE A 100 26.35 2.01 -14.50
C PHE A 100 27.25 0.76 -14.57
N SER A 101 27.20 -0.12 -13.57
CA SER A 101 27.95 -1.39 -13.60
C SER A 101 27.25 -2.49 -14.42
N LEU A 102 25.97 -2.30 -14.77
CA LEU A 102 25.21 -3.26 -15.55
C LEU A 102 25.34 -3.01 -17.07
N PRO A 103 25.49 -4.06 -17.90
CA PRO A 103 25.64 -3.95 -19.36
C PRO A 103 24.28 -3.73 -20.08
N TYR A 104 23.39 -2.94 -19.47
CA TYR A 104 22.06 -2.62 -20.02
C TYR A 104 22.00 -1.17 -20.50
N LYS A 105 21.14 -0.89 -21.48
CA LYS A 105 20.94 0.48 -22.00
C LYS A 105 20.36 1.35 -20.89
N ASN A 106 21.08 2.38 -20.44
CA ASN A 106 20.67 3.27 -19.34
C ASN A 106 19.23 3.81 -19.49
N ILE A 107 18.82 4.07 -20.74
CA ILE A 107 17.47 4.54 -21.08
C ILE A 107 16.37 3.52 -20.76
N SER A 108 16.59 2.21 -20.96
CA SER A 108 15.55 1.22 -20.62
C SER A 108 15.35 1.11 -19.11
N ILE A 109 16.42 1.28 -18.33
CA ILE A 109 16.33 1.19 -16.87
C ILE A 109 15.57 2.38 -16.29
N PHE A 110 15.78 3.59 -16.85
CA PHE A 110 15.00 4.78 -16.51
C PHE A 110 13.50 4.53 -16.65
N TYR A 111 13.05 4.08 -17.83
CA TYR A 111 11.62 3.88 -18.07
C TYR A 111 11.02 2.80 -17.19
N ILE A 112 11.74 1.69 -16.95
CA ILE A 112 11.25 0.60 -16.10
C ILE A 112 11.03 1.10 -14.67
N LYS A 113 12.06 1.72 -14.05
CA LYS A 113 11.95 2.26 -12.68
C LYS A 113 10.87 3.36 -12.57
N PHE A 114 10.74 4.18 -13.60
CA PHE A 114 9.73 5.23 -13.66
C PHE A 114 8.31 4.69 -13.64
N PHE A 115 7.98 3.75 -14.54
CA PHE A 115 6.66 3.13 -14.57
C PHE A 115 6.41 2.30 -13.31
N GLU A 116 7.40 1.56 -12.83
CA GLU A 116 7.32 0.79 -11.59
C GLU A 116 6.94 1.68 -10.40
N SER A 117 7.60 2.83 -10.23
CA SER A 117 7.29 3.80 -9.15
C SER A 117 5.87 4.35 -9.25
N ILE A 118 5.40 4.66 -10.47
CA ILE A 118 4.03 5.14 -10.70
C ILE A 118 3.02 4.06 -10.31
N PHE A 119 3.18 2.83 -10.82
CA PHE A 119 2.31 1.71 -10.47
C PHE A 119 2.33 1.41 -8.97
N HIS A 120 3.51 1.47 -8.34
CA HIS A 120 3.68 1.28 -6.89
C HIS A 120 3.06 2.38 -6.04
N THR A 121 2.80 3.56 -6.59
CA THR A 121 2.11 4.62 -5.85
C THR A 121 0.59 4.57 -6.09
N ILE A 122 0.18 4.14 -7.29
CA ILE A 122 -1.23 4.15 -7.70
C ILE A 122 -2.06 3.01 -7.10
N TRP A 123 -1.48 1.83 -6.86
CA TRP A 123 -2.27 0.67 -6.42
C TRP A 123 -2.98 0.89 -5.08
N MET A 124 -2.39 1.67 -4.16
CA MET A 124 -2.99 1.98 -2.86
C MET A 124 -4.21 2.91 -2.99
N LEU A 125 -4.26 3.72 -4.05
CA LEU A 125 -5.40 4.60 -4.33
C LEU A 125 -6.68 3.80 -4.60
N PHE A 126 -6.58 2.77 -5.43
CA PHE A 126 -7.71 1.88 -5.73
C PHE A 126 -8.26 1.23 -4.47
N LEU A 127 -7.36 0.88 -3.54
CA LEU A 127 -7.70 0.26 -2.26
C LEU A 127 -8.48 1.22 -1.35
N ILE A 128 -8.10 2.50 -1.32
CA ILE A 128 -8.81 3.57 -0.59
C ILE A 128 -10.14 3.93 -1.25
N PHE A 129 -10.25 3.83 -2.58
CA PHE A 129 -11.49 4.17 -3.30
C PHE A 129 -12.64 3.22 -2.99
N ILE A 130 -12.37 1.94 -2.73
CA ILE A 130 -13.41 0.95 -2.38
C ILE A 130 -14.28 1.43 -1.21
N PRO A 131 -13.73 1.71 0.00
CA PRO A 131 -14.55 2.18 1.12
C PRO A 131 -15.15 3.57 0.89
N VAL A 132 -14.51 4.45 0.11
CA VAL A 132 -15.05 5.78 -0.19
C VAL A 132 -16.31 5.69 -1.05
N ILE A 133 -16.30 4.85 -2.07
CA ILE A 133 -17.46 4.63 -2.93
C ILE A 133 -18.58 3.95 -2.14
N ILE A 134 -18.27 2.97 -1.29
CA ILE A 134 -19.24 2.29 -0.41
C ILE A 134 -19.82 3.25 0.64
N ALA A 135 -19.08 4.27 1.08
CA ALA A 135 -19.60 5.29 2.00
C ALA A 135 -20.54 6.29 1.32
N TYR A 136 -20.43 6.46 0.00
CA TYR A 136 -21.28 7.33 -0.79
C TYR A 136 -22.54 6.62 -1.33
N ALA A 137 -22.39 5.36 -1.75
CA ALA A 137 -23.46 4.50 -2.25
C ALA A 137 -24.49 4.16 -1.15
#